data_AF-A0A562NS66-F1
#
_entry.id   AF-A0A562NS66-F1
#
_cell.length_a   1.000
_cell.length_b   1.000
_cell.length_c   1.000
_cell.angle_alpha   90.00
_cell.angle_beta   90.00
_cell.angle_gamma   90.00
#
_symmetry.space_group_name_H-M   'P 1'
#
loop_
_entity.id
_entity.type
_entity.pdbx_description
1 polymer ?
#
loop_
_entity_poly.entity_id
_entity_poly.type
_entity_poly.pdbx_seq_one_letter_code
_entity_poly.pdbx_strand_id
1 'polypeptide(L)'
;MKLLKTLTAAALAAVTLGTVPAFALEPLAQEKYINDRLIGARIADRVRRECPSLDARIFYAYSQARALKRYARDKGYSEAQIEAFLDDRQEKARIYAVAEDYLTRKGATKGNAESYCAVGRQEIQNRTIIGSLLVAR
;
A
#
# COMPACT_ATOMS: atom_id res chain seq x y z
N MET A 1 -8.85 -59.58 -52.40
CA MET A 1 -8.65 -59.13 -51.01
C MET A 1 -7.35 -58.36 -50.92
N LYS A 2 -7.40 -57.17 -50.30
CA LYS A 2 -6.30 -56.30 -49.86
C LYS A 2 -5.49 -55.58 -50.95
N LEU A 3 -6.01 -54.41 -51.32
CA LEU A 3 -5.28 -53.32 -51.97
C LEU A 3 -4.25 -52.73 -51.00
N LEU A 4 -3.00 -52.63 -51.45
CA LEU A 4 -1.97 -51.76 -50.89
C LEU A 4 -2.44 -50.29 -50.96
N LYS A 5 -2.37 -49.56 -49.85
CA LYS A 5 -2.45 -48.09 -49.82
C LYS A 5 -1.44 -47.53 -48.84
N THR A 6 -0.28 -47.20 -49.43
CA THR A 6 0.50 -45.96 -49.28
C THR A 6 0.53 -45.26 -47.91
N LEU A 7 1.77 -45.15 -47.43
CA LEU A 7 2.32 -44.27 -46.41
C LEU A 7 1.90 -42.80 -46.60
N THR A 8 1.41 -42.17 -45.53
CA THR A 8 1.50 -40.72 -45.31
C THR A 8 1.78 -40.47 -43.84
N ALA A 9 3.02 -40.09 -43.54
CA ALA A 9 3.47 -39.62 -42.25
C ALA A 9 2.84 -38.25 -41.96
N ALA A 10 1.92 -38.20 -41.00
CA ALA A 10 1.41 -36.95 -40.45
C ALA A 10 2.37 -36.49 -39.33
N ALA A 11 3.18 -35.48 -39.63
CA ALA A 11 4.02 -34.81 -38.65
C ALA A 11 3.14 -34.11 -37.60
N LEU A 12 3.12 -34.64 -36.38
CA LEU A 12 2.62 -33.92 -35.21
C LEU A 12 3.61 -32.81 -34.86
N ALA A 13 3.33 -31.59 -35.33
CA ALA A 13 3.98 -30.39 -34.83
C ALA A 13 3.55 -30.19 -33.36
N ALA A 14 4.44 -30.53 -32.43
CA ALA A 14 4.31 -30.22 -31.02
C ALA A 14 4.33 -28.70 -30.83
N VAL A 15 3.17 -28.08 -30.66
CA VAL A 15 3.06 -26.72 -30.15
C VAL A 15 3.37 -26.79 -28.66
N THR A 16 4.65 -26.67 -28.30
CA THR A 16 5.05 -26.41 -26.92
C THR A 16 4.62 -24.99 -26.57
N LEU A 17 3.43 -24.83 -26.00
CA LEU A 17 3.04 -23.62 -25.30
C LEU A 17 4.07 -23.40 -24.19
N GLY A 18 5.04 -22.53 -24.43
CA GLY A 18 5.96 -22.08 -23.41
C GLY A 18 5.15 -21.41 -22.30
N THR A 19 5.03 -22.07 -21.16
CA THR A 19 4.53 -21.46 -19.93
C THR A 19 5.55 -20.41 -19.51
N VAL A 20 5.39 -19.18 -20.01
CA VAL A 20 6.10 -18.03 -19.46
C VAL A 20 5.66 -17.97 -17.99
N PRO A 21 6.58 -18.08 -17.01
CA PRO A 21 6.17 -17.94 -15.62
C PRO A 21 5.57 -16.55 -15.48
N ALA A 22 4.26 -16.49 -15.19
CA ALA A 22 3.66 -15.26 -14.72
C ALA A 22 4.36 -14.95 -13.40
N PHE A 23 5.29 -14.00 -13.41
CA PHE A 23 5.83 -13.42 -12.18
C PHE A 23 4.62 -12.82 -11.46
N ALA A 24 4.11 -13.55 -10.47
CA ALA A 24 3.01 -13.07 -9.67
C ALA A 24 3.46 -11.77 -9.01
N LEU A 25 2.64 -10.73 -9.13
CA LEU A 25 2.89 -9.48 -8.44
C LEU A 25 3.00 -9.77 -6.93
N GLU A 26 3.97 -9.13 -6.29
CA GLU A 26 4.09 -9.16 -4.83
C GLU A 26 2.73 -8.78 -4.20
N PRO A 27 2.24 -9.45 -3.16
CA PRO A 27 1.01 -9.05 -2.49
C PRO A 27 1.06 -7.59 -2.03
N LEU A 28 -0.04 -6.85 -2.16
CA LEU A 28 -0.13 -5.44 -1.72
C LEU A 28 0.24 -5.26 -0.24
N ALA A 29 0.03 -6.28 0.59
CA ALA A 29 0.44 -6.31 2.00
C ALA A 29 1.96 -6.32 2.21
N GLN A 30 2.73 -6.77 1.21
CA GLN A 30 4.20 -6.87 1.25
C GLN A 30 4.87 -5.72 0.49
N GLU A 31 4.14 -5.04 -0.42
CA GLU A 31 4.67 -3.90 -1.18
C GLU A 31 5.03 -2.74 -0.24
N LYS A 32 6.34 -2.55 -0.02
CA LYS A 32 6.86 -1.63 0.99
C LYS A 32 6.42 -0.18 0.79
N TYR A 33 6.44 0.30 -0.45
CA TYR A 33 6.16 1.71 -0.76
C TYR A 33 4.71 2.11 -0.45
N ILE A 34 3.77 1.20 -0.70
CA ILE A 34 2.34 1.30 -0.39
C ILE A 34 2.15 1.25 1.12
N ASN A 35 2.74 0.25 1.79
CA ASN A 35 2.58 0.07 3.23
C ASN A 35 3.14 1.26 4.02
N ASP A 36 4.34 1.73 3.70
CA ASP A 36 4.95 2.89 4.36
C ASP A 36 4.05 4.14 4.28
N ARG A 37 3.38 4.35 3.14
CA ARG A 37 2.49 5.50 2.94
C ARG A 37 1.17 5.36 3.66
N LEU A 38 0.58 4.17 3.68
CA LEU A 38 -0.64 3.91 4.43
C LEU A 38 -0.40 4.03 5.94
N ILE A 39 0.72 3.49 6.42
CA ILE A 39 1.16 3.64 7.82
C ILE A 39 1.41 5.12 8.13
N GLY A 40 2.17 5.83 7.29
CA GLY A 40 2.45 7.26 7.49
C GLY A 40 1.18 8.12 7.50
N ALA A 41 0.23 7.84 6.61
CA ALA A 41 -1.07 8.50 6.59
C ALA A 41 -1.89 8.20 7.86
N ARG A 42 -1.87 6.96 8.34
CA ARG A 42 -2.55 6.59 9.60
C ARG A 42 -1.93 7.28 10.81
N ILE A 43 -0.60 7.40 10.87
CA ILE A 43 0.09 8.14 11.93
C ILE A 43 -0.30 9.62 11.90
N ALA A 44 -0.27 10.27 10.73
CA ALA A 44 -0.68 11.66 10.59
C ALA A 44 -2.17 11.86 10.97
N ASP A 45 -3.04 10.93 10.60
CA ASP A 45 -4.46 10.95 10.99
C ASP A 45 -4.65 10.80 12.51
N ARG A 46 -3.84 9.98 13.18
CA ARG A 46 -3.89 9.86 14.64
C ARG A 46 -3.40 11.15 15.31
N VAL A 47 -2.29 11.72 14.84
CA VAL A 47 -1.73 12.97 15.36
C VAL A 47 -2.74 14.12 15.27
N ARG A 48 -3.33 14.38 14.09
CA ARG A 48 -4.29 15.50 13.93
C ARG A 48 -5.57 15.34 14.77
N ARG A 49 -5.95 14.11 15.13
CA ARG A 49 -7.15 13.83 15.93
C ARG A 49 -6.92 14.07 17.41
N GLU A 50 -5.71 13.81 17.89
CA GLU A 50 -5.34 13.95 19.30
C GLU A 50 -4.68 15.31 19.60
N CYS A 51 -4.03 15.92 18.60
CA CYS A 51 -3.34 17.19 18.75
C CYS A 51 -4.24 18.38 18.36
N PRO A 52 -4.56 19.32 19.28
CA PRO A 52 -5.41 20.46 18.97
C PRO A 52 -4.74 21.57 18.13
N SER A 53 -3.40 21.56 18.02
CA SER A 53 -2.63 22.60 17.31
C SER A 53 -2.19 22.20 15.89
N LEU A 54 -2.43 20.96 15.48
CA LEU A 54 -2.07 20.45 14.16
C LEU A 54 -3.32 19.97 13.41
N ASP A 55 -3.35 20.23 12.11
CA ASP A 55 -4.36 19.71 11.18
C ASP A 55 -3.72 18.96 10.01
N ALA A 56 -4.55 18.29 9.22
CA ALA A 56 -4.10 17.65 7.99
C ALA A 56 -4.07 18.63 6.82
N ARG A 57 -3.05 18.50 5.96
CA ARG A 57 -3.06 19.11 4.63
C ARG A 57 -3.99 18.33 3.71
N ILE A 58 -5.31 18.47 3.86
CA ILE A 58 -6.33 17.62 3.21
C ILE A 58 -6.13 17.49 1.69
N PHE A 59 -5.94 18.61 0.98
CA PHE A 59 -5.71 18.57 -0.47
C PHE A 59 -4.44 17.81 -0.85
N TYR A 60 -3.37 17.99 -0.08
CA TYR A 60 -2.13 17.28 -0.29
C TYR A 60 -2.29 15.78 0.01
N ALA A 61 -2.88 15.42 1.16
CA ALA A 61 -3.16 14.02 1.51
C ALA A 61 -4.01 13.30 0.44
N TYR A 62 -5.04 13.97 -0.08
CA TYR A 62 -5.84 13.45 -1.19
C TYR A 62 -4.99 13.24 -2.47
N SER A 63 -4.14 14.21 -2.82
CA SER A 63 -3.23 14.08 -3.96
C SER A 63 -2.28 12.88 -3.82
N GLN A 64 -1.76 12.64 -2.59
CA GLN A 64 -0.87 11.52 -2.30
C GLN A 64 -1.62 10.18 -2.38
N ALA A 65 -2.85 10.10 -1.88
CA ALA A 65 -3.68 8.90 -2.01
C ALA A 65 -3.95 8.55 -3.49
N ARG A 66 -4.27 9.57 -4.31
CA ARG A 66 -4.45 9.38 -5.76
C ARG A 66 -3.15 8.95 -6.45
N ALA A 67 -2.01 9.52 -6.06
CA ALA A 67 -0.71 9.12 -6.57
C ALA A 67 -0.36 7.68 -6.19
N LEU A 68 -0.68 7.26 -4.96
CA LEU A 68 -0.44 5.89 -4.50
C LEU A 68 -1.30 4.87 -5.25
N LYS A 69 -2.57 5.20 -5.50
CA LYS A 69 -3.45 4.37 -6.31
C LYS A 69 -2.93 4.23 -7.75
N ARG A 70 -2.46 5.32 -8.36
CA ARG A 70 -1.81 5.27 -9.68
C ARG A 70 -0.56 4.39 -9.66
N TYR A 71 0.32 4.57 -8.68
CA TYR A 71 1.51 3.74 -8.52
C TYR A 71 1.18 2.23 -8.48
N ALA A 72 0.16 1.82 -7.72
CA ALA A 72 -0.26 0.43 -7.68
C ALA A 72 -0.75 -0.06 -9.07
N ARG A 73 -1.56 0.74 -9.76
CA ARG A 73 -2.02 0.39 -11.11
C ARG A 73 -0.87 0.29 -12.12
N ASP A 74 0.09 1.20 -12.04
CA ASP A 74 1.26 1.21 -12.93
C ASP A 74 2.15 -0.02 -12.71
N LYS A 75 2.12 -0.61 -11.50
CA LYS A 75 2.74 -1.92 -11.22
C LYS A 75 1.94 -3.12 -11.73
N GLY A 76 0.70 -2.92 -12.18
CA GLY A 76 -0.15 -3.98 -12.72
C GLY A 76 -1.22 -4.50 -11.74
N TYR A 77 -1.38 -3.91 -10.56
CA TYR A 77 -2.51 -4.27 -9.68
C TYR A 77 -3.82 -3.75 -10.27
N SER A 78 -4.81 -4.63 -10.35
CA SER A 78 -6.17 -4.25 -10.74
C SER A 78 -6.86 -3.40 -9.68
N GLU A 79 -7.83 -2.59 -10.09
CA GLU A 79 -8.69 -1.81 -9.20
C GLU A 79 -9.37 -2.70 -8.13
N ALA A 80 -9.83 -3.89 -8.51
CA ALA A 80 -10.45 -4.83 -7.59
C ALA A 80 -9.47 -5.38 -6.54
N GLN A 81 -8.21 -5.65 -6.92
CA GLN A 81 -7.18 -6.08 -5.96
C GLN A 81 -6.83 -4.95 -4.99
N ILE A 82 -6.73 -3.72 -5.47
CA ILE A 82 -6.46 -2.55 -4.63
C ILE A 82 -7.61 -2.36 -3.64
N GLU A 83 -8.86 -2.40 -4.10
CA GLU A 83 -10.02 -2.22 -3.22
C GLU A 83 -10.12 -3.36 -2.20
N ALA A 84 -9.97 -4.62 -2.63
CA ALA A 84 -10.01 -5.77 -1.73
C ALA A 84 -8.93 -5.66 -0.63
N PHE A 85 -7.73 -5.20 -0.97
CA PHE A 85 -6.69 -4.93 0.01
C PHE A 85 -7.04 -3.77 0.95
N LEU A 86 -7.54 -2.65 0.39
CA LEU A 86 -7.93 -1.49 1.18
C LEU A 86 -9.17 -1.74 2.04
N ASP A 87 -9.98 -2.76 1.75
CA ASP A 87 -11.16 -3.14 2.52
C ASP A 87 -10.94 -4.27 3.52
N ASP A 88 -9.85 -5.01 3.35
CA ASP A 88 -9.50 -6.11 4.25
C ASP A 88 -9.31 -5.61 5.69
N ARG A 89 -10.10 -6.16 6.61
CA ARG A 89 -10.09 -5.75 8.02
C ARG A 89 -8.81 -6.16 8.73
N GLN A 90 -8.18 -7.28 8.34
CA GLN A 90 -6.94 -7.74 8.94
C GLN A 90 -5.79 -6.83 8.52
N GLU A 91 -5.73 -6.43 7.25
CA GLU A 91 -4.73 -5.48 6.75
C GLU A 91 -4.89 -4.09 7.37
N LYS A 92 -6.12 -3.59 7.50
CA LYS A 92 -6.40 -2.36 8.26
C LYS A 92 -5.89 -2.46 9.70
N ALA A 93 -6.23 -3.54 10.40
CA ALA A 93 -5.81 -3.75 11.78
C ALA A 93 -4.29 -3.82 11.91
N ARG A 94 -3.61 -4.49 10.99
CA ARG A 94 -2.14 -4.56 10.94
C ARG A 94 -1.51 -3.19 10.75
N ILE A 95 -1.98 -2.41 9.77
CA ILE A 95 -1.49 -1.04 9.52
C ILE A 95 -1.71 -0.16 10.76
N TYR A 96 -2.86 -0.29 11.41
CA TYR A 96 -3.19 0.50 12.60
C TYR A 96 -2.30 0.12 13.78
N ALA A 97 -2.06 -1.18 14.00
CA ALA A 97 -1.16 -1.65 15.04
C ALA A 97 0.27 -1.09 14.85
N VAL A 98 0.79 -1.13 13.63
CA VAL A 98 2.12 -0.58 13.31
C VAL A 98 2.17 0.94 13.56
N ALA A 99 1.11 1.66 13.19
CA ALA A 99 1.02 3.10 13.42
C ALA A 99 0.97 3.46 14.92
N GLU A 100 0.17 2.76 15.73
CA GLU A 100 0.08 3.01 17.18
C GLU A 100 1.38 2.64 17.91
N ASP A 101 2.02 1.54 17.50
CA ASP A 101 3.33 1.12 18.01
C ASP A 101 4.43 2.14 17.67
N TYR A 102 4.43 2.69 16.45
CA TYR A 102 5.29 3.81 16.08
C TYR A 102 5.09 5.03 17.00
N LEU A 103 3.84 5.45 17.18
CA LEU A 103 3.49 6.60 18.01
C LEU A 103 3.93 6.40 19.46
N THR A 104 3.67 5.21 20.01
CA THR A 104 4.07 4.84 21.38
C THR A 104 5.59 4.91 21.54
N ARG A 105 6.36 4.33 20.61
CA ARG A 105 7.84 4.43 20.62
C ARG A 105 8.37 5.85 20.49
N LYS A 106 7.63 6.73 19.82
CA LYS A 106 7.95 8.16 19.69
C LYS A 106 7.49 9.00 20.90
N GLY A 107 6.88 8.37 21.90
CA GLY A 107 6.49 9.02 23.15
C GLY A 107 5.05 9.52 23.21
N ALA A 108 4.22 9.20 22.21
CA ALA A 108 2.80 9.51 22.27
C ALA A 108 2.12 8.63 23.34
N THR A 109 1.40 9.26 24.26
CA THR A 109 0.70 8.62 25.36
C THR A 109 -0.79 8.89 25.25
N LYS A 110 -1.61 7.83 25.32
CA LYS A 110 -3.07 7.95 25.28
C LYS A 110 -3.57 8.88 26.39
N GLY A 111 -4.41 9.85 26.04
CA GLY A 111 -4.93 10.85 26.98
C GLY A 111 -4.03 12.06 27.19
N ASN A 112 -2.83 12.08 26.59
CA ASN A 112 -1.94 13.24 26.59
C ASN A 112 -1.84 13.84 25.18
N ALA A 113 -2.70 14.80 24.87
CA ALA A 113 -2.73 15.49 23.58
C ALA A 113 -1.37 16.09 23.18
N GLU A 114 -0.65 16.69 24.14
CA GLU A 114 0.62 17.36 23.88
C GLU A 114 1.71 16.38 23.43
N SER A 115 1.67 15.14 23.92
CA SER A 115 2.59 14.09 23.46
C SER A 115 2.41 13.77 21.97
N TYR A 116 1.17 13.74 21.46
CA TYR A 116 0.91 13.58 20.03
C TYR A 116 1.34 14.81 19.23
N CYS A 117 1.14 16.01 19.78
CA CYS A 117 1.61 17.25 19.14
C CYS A 117 3.14 17.29 19.03
N ALA A 118 3.87 16.85 20.07
CA ALA A 118 5.32 16.78 20.05
C ALA A 118 5.82 15.86 18.95
N VAL A 119 5.24 14.66 18.82
CA VAL A 119 5.54 13.74 17.70
C VAL A 119 5.25 14.42 16.36
N GLY A 120 4.06 15.01 16.19
CA GLY A 120 3.68 15.68 14.95
C GLY A 120 4.64 16.80 14.53
N ARG A 121 5.04 17.67 15.47
CA ARG A 121 6.00 18.75 15.21
C ARG A 121 7.38 18.21 14.84
N GLN A 122 7.82 17.14 15.51
CA GLN A 122 9.09 16.48 15.18
C GLN A 122 9.06 15.88 13.77
N GLU A 123 7.97 15.23 13.37
CA GLU A 123 7.78 14.70 12.01
C GLU A 123 7.81 15.82 10.95
N ILE A 124 7.17 16.96 11.24
CA ILE A 124 7.20 18.15 10.37
C ILE A 124 8.64 18.67 10.24
N GLN A 125 9.34 18.84 11.36
CA GLN A 125 10.72 19.32 11.39
C GLN A 125 11.67 18.40 10.61
N ASN A 126 11.49 17.09 10.75
CA ASN A 126 12.27 16.07 10.07
C ASN A 126 11.87 15.88 8.59
N ARG A 127 10.85 16.60 8.10
CA ARG A 127 10.34 16.53 6.72
C ARG A 127 9.99 15.10 6.29
N THR A 128 9.43 14.32 7.20
CA THR A 128 9.03 12.94 6.91
C THR A 128 7.74 12.91 6.08
N ILE A 129 7.36 11.73 5.57
CA ILE A 129 6.06 11.52 4.93
C ILE A 129 4.93 11.91 5.90
N ILE A 130 5.03 11.53 7.18
CA ILE A 130 4.05 11.87 8.22
C ILE A 130 3.96 13.39 8.38
N GLY A 131 5.09 14.06 8.54
CA GLY A 131 5.15 15.52 8.70
C GLY A 131 4.69 16.28 7.46
N SER A 132 4.89 15.71 6.26
CA SER A 132 4.40 16.30 5.02
C SER A 132 2.86 16.37 4.94
N LEU A 133 2.17 15.51 5.68
CA LEU A 133 0.70 15.46 5.73
C LEU A 133 0.11 16.39 6.81
N LEU A 134 0.94 16.99 7.66
CA LEU A 134 0.52 17.82 8.78
C LEU A 134 0.84 19.30 8.56
N VAL A 135 0.02 20.18 9.14
CA VAL A 135 0.21 21.63 9.16
C VAL A 135 -0.24 22.20 10.50
N ALA A 136 0.29 23.35 10.90
CA ALA A 136 -0.26 24.09 12.04
C ALA A 136 -1.70 24.51 11.72
N ARG A 137 -2.57 24.45 12.73
CA ARG A 137 -3.95 24.95 12.64
C ARG A 137 -3.98 26.47 12.56
#